data_AF-A0A9P1MDU7-F1
#
_entry.id   AF-A0A9P1MDU7-F1
#
_cell.length_a   1.000
_cell.length_b   1.000
_cell.length_c   1.000
_cell.angle_alpha   90.00
_cell.angle_beta   90.00
_cell.angle_gamma   90.00
#
_symmetry.space_group_name_H-M   'P 1'
#
loop_
_entity.id
_entity.type
_entity.pdbx_description
1 polymer ?
#
loop_
_entity_poly.entity_id
_entity_poly.type
_entity_poly.pdbx_seq_one_letter_code
_entity_poly.pdbx_strand_id
1 'polypeptide(L)'
;MVGQLWIWRIDSNTLVTALPERWHEGPEMTLLDKIATHIAEWPPRRLEEMTEMIIEVATTFIDAPANSGFDTNVFDIFEESIAMMADKETRAYKTFYKQQETCARLNGKIRDRQPLTEGEREVLRKAEDDVCDILEETRYLEEIKDICDELKMIERVFEDQANFLTAYDSSTPWPQPVLELDIWVFRRRKLTMLRVEAEVVEQSLRTLLDLKQKQGNLNEARDTRKLADNAEQRALEGERQSQMIFIFTVVTVIYVMIAETRASRFLTDIPSDYLQVYCWPVAMRLRHYIHY
;
A
#
# COMPACT_ATOMS: atom_id res chain seq x y z
N MET A 1 -3.04 4.09 -26.95
CA MET A 1 -2.35 3.63 -28.17
C MET A 1 -1.80 4.87 -28.86
N VAL A 2 -0.50 4.93 -29.17
CA VAL A 2 0.10 6.11 -29.83
C VAL A 2 -0.32 6.11 -31.30
N GLY A 3 -0.89 7.22 -31.78
CA GLY A 3 -1.28 7.36 -33.18
C GLY A 3 -0.06 7.49 -34.10
N GLN A 4 -0.04 6.74 -35.20
CA GLN A 4 1.06 6.77 -36.17
C GLN A 4 0.70 7.67 -37.35
N LEU A 5 1.57 8.63 -37.68
CA LEU A 5 1.49 9.43 -38.89
C LEU A 5 2.28 8.74 -40.01
N TRP A 6 1.59 8.38 -41.08
CA TRP A 6 2.22 7.84 -42.28
C TRP A 6 2.35 8.92 -43.34
N ILE A 7 3.50 8.98 -43.99
CA ILE A 7 3.80 9.94 -45.06
C ILE A 7 4.43 9.16 -46.22
N TRP A 8 3.82 9.26 -47.40
CA TRP A 8 4.33 8.67 -48.64
C TRP A 8 4.46 9.74 -49.71
N ARG A 9 5.68 9.90 -50.25
CA ARG A 9 5.91 10.65 -51.47
C ARG A 9 5.73 9.72 -52.66
N ILE A 10 4.69 9.95 -53.45
CA ILE A 10 4.39 9.12 -54.63
C ILE A 10 5.22 9.59 -55.84
N ASP A 11 5.36 10.90 -56.01
CA ASP A 11 6.10 11.52 -57.10
C ASP A 11 6.67 12.90 -56.69
N SER A 12 7.07 13.73 -57.65
CA SER A 12 7.64 15.05 -57.39
C SER A 12 6.66 16.05 -56.77
N ASN A 13 5.34 15.86 -56.97
CA ASN A 13 4.28 16.81 -56.62
C ASN A 13 3.18 16.21 -55.73
N THR A 14 3.23 14.91 -55.43
CA THR A 14 2.17 14.20 -54.70
C THR A 14 2.69 13.62 -53.38
N LEU A 15 2.14 14.12 -52.27
CA LEU A 15 2.33 13.60 -50.93
C LEU A 15 1.00 13.01 -50.45
N VAL A 16 1.04 11.78 -49.94
CA VAL A 16 -0.09 11.12 -49.30
C VAL A 16 0.23 10.99 -47.82
N THR A 17 -0.66 11.47 -46.96
CA THR A 17 -0.55 11.27 -45.52
C THR A 17 -1.73 10.47 -45.00
N ALA A 18 -1.51 9.66 -43.96
CA ALA A 18 -2.59 8.97 -43.25
C ALA A 18 -2.37 9.07 -41.74
N LEU A 19 -3.45 9.41 -41.04
CA LEU A 19 -3.49 9.48 -39.58
C LEU A 19 -4.67 8.62 -39.08
N PRO A 20 -4.51 7.90 -37.96
CA PRO A 20 -5.61 7.18 -37.35
C PRO A 20 -6.66 8.17 -36.82
N GLU A 21 -7.92 7.74 -36.89
CA GLU A 21 -9.03 8.51 -36.36
C GLU A 21 -8.95 8.62 -34.83
N ARG A 22 -9.26 9.82 -34.33
CA ARG A 22 -9.18 10.15 -32.92
C ARG A 22 -10.28 9.39 -32.16
N TRP A 23 -9.93 8.67 -31.07
CA TRP A 23 -10.89 7.82 -30.34
C TRP A 23 -11.89 8.60 -29.46
N HIS A 24 -11.53 9.79 -28.98
CA HIS A 24 -12.44 10.72 -28.29
C HIS A 24 -12.95 11.81 -29.26
N GLU A 25 -14.24 12.08 -29.18
CA GLU A 25 -14.86 13.29 -29.74
C GLU A 25 -14.71 14.42 -28.72
N GLY A 26 -14.07 15.52 -29.11
CA GLY A 26 -13.87 16.68 -28.25
C GLY A 26 -13.51 17.93 -29.06
N PRO A 27 -13.66 19.13 -28.48
CA PRO A 27 -13.44 20.41 -29.16
C PRO A 27 -11.96 20.71 -29.43
N GLU A 28 -11.04 19.84 -29.00
CA GLU A 28 -9.60 20.05 -29.16
C GLU A 28 -9.18 19.90 -30.62
N MET A 29 -8.25 20.76 -31.02
CA MET A 29 -7.71 20.75 -32.37
C MET A 29 -6.91 19.46 -32.62
N THR A 30 -7.28 18.71 -33.66
CA THR A 30 -6.55 17.49 -34.00
C THR A 30 -5.20 17.82 -34.65
N LEU A 31 -4.30 16.83 -34.71
CA LEU A 31 -3.05 16.99 -35.46
C LEU A 31 -3.31 17.33 -36.94
N LEU A 32 -4.35 16.73 -37.54
CA LEU A 32 -4.74 17.04 -38.91
C LEU A 32 -5.27 18.47 -39.04
N ASP A 33 -6.09 18.94 -38.10
CA ASP A 33 -6.58 20.33 -38.10
C ASP A 33 -5.44 21.32 -37.93
N LYS A 34 -4.45 21.00 -37.08
CA LYS A 34 -3.27 21.84 -36.89
C LYS A 34 -2.40 21.88 -38.13
N ILE A 35 -2.15 20.73 -38.77
CA ILE A 35 -1.44 20.66 -40.06
C ILE A 35 -2.19 21.48 -41.12
N ALA A 36 -3.51 21.30 -41.25
CA ALA A 36 -4.32 22.00 -42.24
C ALA A 36 -4.33 23.52 -42.02
N THR A 37 -4.46 23.95 -40.76
CA THR A 37 -4.41 25.37 -40.38
C THR A 37 -3.05 25.97 -40.69
N HIS A 38 -1.96 25.27 -40.33
CA HIS A 38 -0.61 25.76 -40.55
C HIS A 38 -0.25 25.85 -42.04
N ILE A 39 -0.69 24.87 -42.85
CA ILE A 39 -0.58 24.91 -44.32
C ILE A 39 -1.41 26.05 -44.92
N ALA A 40 -2.60 26.33 -44.38
CA ALA A 40 -3.45 27.42 -44.86
C ALA A 40 -2.85 28.81 -44.56
N GLU A 41 -2.21 28.97 -43.40
CA GLU A 41 -1.50 30.19 -43.00
C GLU A 41 -0.21 30.39 -43.80
N TRP A 42 0.57 29.31 -43.99
CA TRP A 42 1.88 29.34 -44.63
C TRP A 42 1.94 28.31 -45.77
N PRO A 43 1.32 28.59 -46.93
CA PRO A 43 1.24 27.61 -48.00
C PRO A 43 2.63 27.24 -48.55
N PRO A 44 3.04 25.97 -48.46
CA PRO A 44 4.34 25.52 -48.94
C PRO A 44 4.40 25.62 -50.46
N ARG A 45 5.54 26.05 -50.99
CA ARG A 45 5.74 26.21 -52.45
C ARG A 45 6.25 24.93 -53.10
N ARG A 46 6.81 24.04 -52.28
CA ARG A 46 7.44 22.78 -52.70
C ARG A 46 6.98 21.64 -51.80
N LEU A 47 7.07 20.42 -52.33
CA LEU A 47 6.71 19.22 -51.59
C LEU A 47 7.62 18.99 -50.38
N GLU A 48 8.88 19.41 -50.50
CA GLU A 48 9.89 19.35 -49.45
C GLU A 48 9.50 20.25 -48.27
N GLU A 49 9.15 21.51 -48.54
CA GLU A 49 8.66 22.46 -47.54
C GLU A 49 7.39 21.95 -46.84
N MET A 50 6.48 21.31 -47.60
CA MET A 50 5.28 20.69 -47.03
C MET A 50 5.63 19.52 -46.10
N THR A 51 6.63 18.71 -46.46
CA THR A 51 7.05 17.55 -45.66
C THR A 51 7.73 18.01 -44.37
N GLU A 52 8.62 18.99 -44.45
CA GLU A 52 9.28 19.61 -43.29
C GLU A 52 8.24 20.20 -42.33
N MET A 53 7.27 20.94 -42.85
CA MET A 53 6.17 21.53 -42.07
C MET A 53 5.34 20.47 -41.35
N ILE A 54 4.98 19.37 -42.04
CA ILE A 54 4.21 18.28 -41.42
C ILE A 54 5.02 17.62 -40.30
N ILE A 55 6.31 17.38 -40.51
CA ILE A 55 7.21 16.82 -39.49
C ILE A 55 7.34 17.76 -38.29
N GLU A 56 7.52 19.06 -38.53
CA GLU A 56 7.61 20.08 -37.49
C GLU A 56 6.34 20.14 -36.65
N VAL A 57 5.16 20.21 -37.29
CA VAL A 57 3.88 20.25 -36.58
C VAL A 57 3.65 18.95 -35.80
N ALA A 58 3.97 17.79 -36.37
CA ALA A 58 3.80 16.50 -35.71
C ALA A 58 4.73 16.33 -34.49
N THR A 59 5.97 16.82 -34.58
CA THR A 59 6.94 16.74 -33.49
C THR A 59 6.73 17.80 -32.41
N THR A 60 6.11 18.93 -32.73
CA THR A 60 5.78 20.01 -31.77
C THR A 60 4.36 19.95 -31.23
N PHE A 61 3.55 19.00 -31.70
CA PHE A 61 2.14 18.90 -31.34
C PHE A 61 1.90 18.82 -29.83
N ILE A 62 2.76 18.13 -29.08
CA ILE A 62 2.64 17.92 -27.63
C ILE A 62 2.93 19.17 -26.79
N ASP A 63 3.62 20.17 -27.35
CA ASP A 63 4.08 21.32 -26.58
C ASP A 63 2.98 22.35 -26.33
N ALA A 64 1.99 22.41 -27.21
CA ALA A 64 0.89 23.36 -27.09
C ALA A 64 -0.24 22.77 -26.23
N PRO A 65 -0.54 23.34 -25.04
CA PRO A 65 -1.59 22.83 -24.15
C PRO A 65 -2.95 22.64 -24.84
N ALA A 66 -3.33 23.61 -25.68
CA ALA A 66 -4.59 23.58 -26.42
C ALA A 66 -4.73 22.38 -27.37
N ASN A 67 -3.62 21.78 -27.83
CA ASN A 67 -3.64 20.61 -28.71
C ASN A 67 -3.97 19.31 -27.98
N SER A 68 -3.66 19.24 -26.69
CA SER A 68 -3.91 18.07 -25.84
C SER A 68 -5.22 18.18 -25.06
N GLY A 69 -5.95 19.29 -25.21
CA GLY A 69 -7.20 19.56 -24.47
C GLY A 69 -7.01 20.00 -23.05
N PHE A 70 -5.78 20.38 -22.69
CA PHE A 70 -5.44 20.86 -21.37
C PHE A 70 -5.14 22.34 -21.40
N ASP A 71 -5.43 23.02 -20.29
CA ASP A 71 -5.09 24.43 -20.12
C ASP A 71 -3.58 24.63 -19.85
N THR A 72 -2.86 23.54 -19.54
CA THR A 72 -1.45 23.54 -19.10
C THR A 72 -0.60 22.57 -19.92
N ASN A 73 0.71 22.82 -20.02
CA ASN A 73 1.63 21.94 -20.72
C ASN A 73 1.72 20.57 -20.03
N VAL A 74 1.92 19.51 -20.83
CA VAL A 74 1.99 18.13 -20.33
C VAL A 74 3.08 17.94 -19.27
N PHE A 75 4.24 18.59 -19.42
CA PHE A 75 5.32 18.51 -18.43
C PHE A 75 4.94 19.14 -17.08
N ASP A 76 4.16 20.21 -17.09
CA ASP A 76 3.69 20.88 -15.87
C ASP A 76 2.66 20.00 -15.14
N ILE A 77 1.81 19.28 -15.88
CA ILE A 77 0.85 18.32 -15.31
C ILE A 77 1.60 17.19 -14.59
N PHE A 78 2.64 16.64 -15.21
CA PHE A 78 3.48 15.62 -14.56
C PHE A 78 4.23 16.18 -13.35
N GLU A 79 4.74 17.41 -13.44
CA GLU A 79 5.40 18.08 -12.32
C GLU A 79 4.46 18.23 -11.12
N GLU A 80 3.24 18.72 -11.35
CA GLU A 80 2.22 18.83 -10.31
C GLU A 80 1.85 17.46 -9.73
N SER A 81 1.66 16.46 -10.57
CA SER A 81 1.32 15.09 -10.15
C SER A 81 2.42 14.48 -9.29
N ILE A 82 3.69 14.60 -9.70
CA ILE A 82 4.84 14.11 -8.92
C ILE A 82 4.95 14.88 -7.61
N ALA A 83 4.76 16.20 -7.61
CA ALA A 83 4.79 17.01 -6.39
C ALA A 83 3.69 16.59 -5.40
N MET A 84 2.46 16.32 -5.89
CA MET A 84 1.37 15.78 -5.08
C MET A 84 1.72 14.42 -4.49
N MET A 85 2.36 13.55 -5.27
CA MET A 85 2.81 12.23 -4.81
C MET A 85 3.92 12.32 -3.76
N ALA A 86 4.88 13.22 -3.94
CA ALA A 86 5.93 13.49 -2.96
C ALA A 86 5.34 14.00 -1.63
N ASP A 87 4.32 14.85 -1.68
CA ASP A 87 3.65 15.37 -0.50
C ASP A 87 2.79 14.29 0.21
N LYS A 88 2.09 13.43 -0.55
CA LYS A 88 1.41 12.22 -0.03
C LYS A 88 2.41 11.28 0.66
N GLU A 89 3.55 11.01 0.03
CA GLU A 89 4.64 10.21 0.59
C GLU A 89 5.16 10.80 1.92
N THR A 90 5.42 12.11 1.95
CA THR A 90 5.95 12.78 3.14
C THR A 90 4.94 12.74 4.28
N ARG A 91 3.63 12.87 3.98
CA ARG A 91 2.58 12.67 4.98
C ARG A 91 2.55 11.23 5.50
N ALA A 92 2.66 10.25 4.62
CA ALA A 92 2.64 8.84 5.01
C ALA A 92 3.80 8.51 5.98
N TYR A 93 5.02 8.97 5.67
CA TYR A 93 6.17 8.84 6.59
C TYR A 93 5.94 9.51 7.93
N LYS A 94 5.41 10.74 7.95
CA LYS A 94 5.12 11.47 9.19
C LYS A 94 4.07 10.74 10.04
N THR A 95 3.05 10.19 9.40
CA THR A 95 2.01 9.40 10.07
C THR A 95 2.60 8.13 10.68
N PHE A 96 3.37 7.38 9.89
CA PHE A 96 4.05 6.17 10.35
C PHE A 96 4.98 6.44 11.54
N TYR A 97 5.79 7.50 11.47
CA TYR A 97 6.68 7.89 12.55
C TYR A 97 5.91 8.21 13.85
N LYS A 98 4.81 8.99 13.76
CA LYS A 98 3.97 9.33 14.93
C LYS A 98 3.32 8.10 15.56
N GLN A 99 2.88 7.16 14.74
CA GLN A 99 2.32 5.89 15.23
C GLN A 99 3.41 5.10 15.96
N GLN A 100 4.61 4.99 15.40
CA GLN A 100 5.73 4.31 16.03
C GLN A 100 6.15 4.97 17.36
N GLU A 101 6.21 6.30 17.41
CA GLU A 101 6.49 7.05 18.63
C GLU A 101 5.43 6.78 19.72
N THR A 102 4.16 6.75 19.33
CA THR A 102 3.03 6.42 20.23
C THR A 102 3.17 5.00 20.78
N CYS A 103 3.44 4.03 19.91
CA CYS A 103 3.68 2.64 20.29
C CYS A 103 4.88 2.52 21.24
N ALA A 104 5.99 3.18 20.94
CA ALA A 104 7.20 3.14 21.77
C ALA A 104 6.96 3.74 23.16
N ARG A 105 6.28 4.89 23.23
CA ARG A 105 5.96 5.58 24.50
C ARG A 105 5.07 4.73 25.39
N LEU A 106 3.98 4.17 24.85
CA LEU A 106 3.01 3.40 25.64
C LEU A 106 3.57 2.02 26.02
N ASN A 107 4.30 1.35 25.12
CA ASN A 107 5.01 0.11 25.47
C ASN A 107 6.11 0.35 26.52
N GLY A 108 6.76 1.53 26.51
CA GLY A 108 7.68 1.95 27.56
C GLY A 108 7.04 1.99 28.95
N LYS A 109 5.84 2.59 29.06
CA LYS A 109 5.08 2.60 30.33
C LYS A 109 4.78 1.20 30.85
N ILE A 110 4.39 0.28 29.97
CA ILE A 110 4.15 -1.13 30.34
C ILE A 110 5.42 -1.77 30.91
N ARG A 111 6.56 -1.55 30.24
CA ARG A 111 7.85 -2.09 30.69
C ARG A 111 8.24 -1.57 32.06
N ASP A 112 7.96 -0.30 32.32
CA ASP A 112 8.22 0.36 33.61
C ASP A 112 7.14 0.04 34.67
N ARG A 113 6.26 -0.93 34.39
CA ARG A 113 5.14 -1.39 35.24
C ARG A 113 4.17 -0.28 35.63
N GLN A 114 4.08 0.76 34.83
CA GLN A 114 3.07 1.81 35.00
C GLN A 114 1.75 1.33 34.40
N PRO A 115 0.64 1.42 35.14
CA PRO A 115 -0.67 1.05 34.61
C PRO A 115 -1.08 2.02 33.51
N LEU A 116 -1.43 1.47 32.33
CA LEU A 116 -2.09 2.23 31.27
C LEU A 116 -3.56 2.44 31.60
N THR A 117 -4.06 3.64 31.35
CA THR A 117 -5.51 3.91 31.34
C THR A 117 -6.19 3.18 30.17
N GLU A 118 -7.49 2.96 30.26
CA GLU A 118 -8.24 2.28 29.18
C GLU A 118 -8.14 3.05 27.85
N GLY A 119 -8.20 4.38 27.89
CA GLY A 119 -8.00 5.21 26.69
C GLY A 119 -6.61 5.07 26.09
N GLU A 120 -5.56 4.92 26.90
CA GLU A 120 -4.21 4.68 26.38
C GLU A 120 -4.06 3.28 25.77
N ARG A 121 -4.75 2.27 26.31
CA ARG A 121 -4.75 0.92 25.71
C ARG A 121 -5.40 0.93 24.34
N GLU A 122 -6.51 1.64 24.20
CA GLU A 122 -7.19 1.79 22.90
C GLU A 122 -6.32 2.52 21.89
N VAL A 123 -5.67 3.62 22.30
CA VAL A 123 -4.73 4.35 21.44
C VAL A 123 -3.56 3.45 21.01
N LEU A 124 -3.05 2.59 21.90
CA LEU A 124 -1.99 1.66 21.56
C LEU A 124 -2.45 0.64 20.51
N ARG A 125 -3.60 -0.01 20.72
CA ARG A 125 -4.14 -1.00 19.77
C ARG A 125 -4.35 -0.39 18.39
N LYS A 126 -5.00 0.77 18.35
CA LYS A 126 -5.20 1.50 17.10
C LYS A 126 -3.89 1.84 16.40
N ALA A 127 -2.88 2.33 17.14
CA ALA A 127 -1.58 2.66 16.55
C ALA A 127 -0.84 1.40 16.04
N GLU A 128 -0.99 0.25 16.68
CA GLU A 128 -0.40 -1.02 16.24
C GLU A 128 -1.09 -1.56 14.99
N ASP A 129 -2.43 -1.44 14.91
CA ASP A 129 -3.22 -1.81 13.73
C ASP A 129 -2.91 -0.89 12.54
N ASP A 130 -2.94 0.43 12.74
CA ASP A 130 -2.70 1.43 11.67
C ASP A 130 -1.26 1.35 11.11
N VAL A 131 -0.29 0.87 11.89
CA VAL A 131 1.09 0.64 11.44
C VAL A 131 1.18 -0.50 10.43
N CYS A 132 0.28 -1.49 10.55
CA CYS A 132 0.23 -2.65 9.68
C CYS A 132 -0.67 -2.42 8.45
N ASP A 133 -1.48 -1.37 8.45
CA ASP A 133 -2.24 -0.95 7.27
C ASP A 133 -1.30 -0.29 6.24
N ILE A 134 -1.26 -0.88 5.06
CA ILE A 134 -0.43 -0.47 3.92
C ILE A 134 -1.26 -0.07 2.70
N LEU A 135 -2.59 0.00 2.82
CA LEU A 135 -3.48 0.19 1.67
C LEU A 135 -3.21 1.53 0.97
N GLU A 136 -3.10 2.61 1.75
CA GLU A 136 -2.87 3.95 1.23
C GLU A 136 -1.50 4.08 0.55
N GLU A 137 -0.43 3.57 1.18
CA GLU A 137 0.91 3.57 0.58
C GLU A 137 0.98 2.70 -0.68
N THR A 138 0.23 1.59 -0.71
CA THR A 138 0.13 0.74 -1.91
C THR A 138 -0.55 1.47 -3.04
N ARG A 139 -1.65 2.20 -2.77
CA ARG A 139 -2.32 3.04 -3.77
C ARG A 139 -1.39 4.15 -4.27
N TYR A 140 -0.64 4.78 -3.38
CA TYR A 140 0.34 5.79 -3.79
C TYR A 140 1.46 5.21 -4.66
N LEU A 141 1.91 3.98 -4.36
CA LEU A 141 2.91 3.29 -5.16
C LEU A 141 2.39 2.94 -6.55
N GLU A 142 1.12 2.54 -6.68
CA GLU A 142 0.47 2.31 -7.97
C GLU A 142 0.44 3.60 -8.80
N GLU A 143 -0.06 4.70 -8.21
CA GLU A 143 -0.18 6.01 -8.88
C GLU A 143 1.17 6.56 -9.37
N ILE A 144 2.22 6.52 -8.55
CA ILE A 144 3.55 6.99 -8.98
C ILE A 144 4.20 6.07 -10.02
N LYS A 145 3.90 4.76 -9.97
CA LYS A 145 4.42 3.80 -10.94
C LYS A 145 3.77 4.03 -12.31
N ASP A 146 2.48 4.33 -12.34
CA ASP A 146 1.78 4.68 -13.57
C ASP A 146 2.39 5.95 -14.19
N ILE A 147 2.67 6.98 -13.37
CA ILE A 147 3.41 8.18 -13.82
C ILE A 147 4.79 7.81 -14.39
N CYS A 148 5.57 6.96 -13.71
CA CYS A 148 6.86 6.50 -14.20
C CYS A 148 6.75 5.78 -15.56
N ASP A 149 5.72 4.96 -15.75
CA ASP A 149 5.50 4.20 -16.98
C ASP A 149 5.01 5.10 -18.13
N GLU A 150 4.18 6.11 -17.84
CA GLU A 150 3.76 7.14 -18.80
C GLU A 150 4.93 8.01 -19.25
N LEU A 151 5.79 8.47 -18.32
CA LEU A 151 7.01 9.22 -18.65
C LEU A 151 7.96 8.39 -19.53
N LYS A 152 8.13 7.10 -19.23
CA LYS A 152 8.92 6.17 -20.08
C LYS A 152 8.29 5.97 -21.44
N MET A 153 6.96 5.98 -21.55
CA MET A 153 6.28 5.90 -22.84
C MET A 153 6.56 7.15 -23.69
N ILE A 154 6.51 8.34 -23.08
CA ILE A 154 6.85 9.61 -23.75
C ILE A 154 8.32 9.62 -24.18
N GLU A 155 9.23 9.11 -23.34
CA GLU A 155 10.66 9.00 -23.66
C GLU A 155 10.88 8.17 -24.92
N ARG A 156 10.23 7.00 -25.01
CA ARG A 156 10.31 6.15 -26.21
C ARG A 156 9.80 6.87 -27.46
N VAL A 157 8.70 7.62 -27.35
CA VAL A 157 8.18 8.41 -28.49
C VAL A 157 9.19 9.46 -28.94
N PHE A 158 9.84 10.16 -28.02
CA PHE A 158 10.88 11.13 -28.37
C PHE A 158 12.13 10.48 -28.96
N GLU A 159 12.53 9.31 -28.47
CA GLU A 159 13.62 8.53 -29.06
C GLU A 159 13.29 8.08 -30.48
N ASP A 160 12.08 7.58 -30.73
CA ASP A 160 11.60 7.20 -32.06
C ASP A 160 11.59 8.41 -33.01
N GLN A 161 11.11 9.57 -32.54
CA GLN A 161 11.13 10.82 -33.30
C GLN A 161 12.56 11.28 -33.62
N ALA A 162 13.49 11.20 -32.66
CA ALA A 162 14.90 11.55 -32.87
C ALA A 162 15.60 10.61 -33.85
N ASN A 163 15.31 9.32 -33.76
CA ASN A 163 15.83 8.31 -34.69
C ASN A 163 15.30 8.54 -36.11
N PHE A 164 14.01 8.88 -36.24
CA PHE A 164 13.41 9.25 -37.52
C PHE A 164 14.09 10.48 -38.13
N LEU A 165 14.26 11.56 -37.36
CA LEU A 165 14.92 12.77 -37.85
C LEU A 165 16.37 12.52 -38.29
N THR A 166 17.11 11.70 -37.54
CA THR A 166 18.49 11.34 -37.89
C THR A 166 18.56 10.50 -39.18
N ALA A 167 17.63 9.56 -39.35
CA ALA A 167 17.53 8.76 -40.56
C ALA A 167 17.09 9.59 -41.77
N TYR A 168 16.17 10.53 -41.57
CA TYR A 168 15.71 11.47 -42.59
C TYR A 168 16.87 12.35 -43.09
N ASP A 169 17.69 12.86 -42.18
CA ASP A 169 18.89 13.65 -42.49
C ASP A 169 19.92 12.84 -43.30
N SER A 170 20.15 11.59 -42.91
CA SER A 170 21.14 10.72 -43.58
C SER A 170 20.72 10.24 -44.97
N SER A 171 19.40 10.16 -45.23
CA SER A 171 18.84 9.53 -46.43
C SER A 171 18.40 10.51 -47.50
N THR A 172 18.39 11.81 -47.20
CA THR A 172 17.84 12.81 -48.12
C THR A 172 18.85 13.90 -48.47
N PRO A 173 18.94 14.35 -49.75
CA PRO A 173 19.78 15.48 -50.14
C PRO A 173 19.17 16.86 -49.82
N TRP A 174 18.11 16.92 -49.01
CA TRP A 174 17.23 18.09 -48.88
C TRP A 174 17.58 18.95 -47.66
N PRO A 175 17.11 20.21 -47.62
CA PRO A 175 17.28 21.06 -46.44
C PRO A 175 16.71 20.37 -45.20
N GLN A 176 17.37 20.58 -44.06
CA GLN A 176 16.91 19.99 -42.81
C GLN A 176 15.64 20.70 -42.33
N PRO A 177 14.62 19.95 -41.84
CA PRO A 177 13.58 20.58 -41.03
C PRO A 177 14.28 21.24 -39.84
N VAL A 178 14.17 22.57 -39.74
CA VAL A 178 14.73 23.29 -38.60
C VAL A 178 13.80 23.06 -37.42
N LEU A 179 13.87 21.89 -36.80
CA LEU A 179 13.43 21.81 -35.41
C LEU A 179 14.51 22.50 -34.59
N GLU A 180 14.12 23.56 -33.87
CA GLU A 180 15.03 24.24 -32.95
C GLU A 180 15.65 23.18 -32.03
N LEU A 181 16.95 22.93 -32.22
CA LEU A 181 17.73 21.97 -31.42
C LEU A 181 17.54 22.24 -29.92
N ASP A 182 17.33 23.51 -29.56
CA ASP A 182 17.06 23.98 -28.22
C ASP A 182 15.75 23.39 -27.64
N ILE A 183 14.69 23.23 -28.44
CA ILE A 183 13.42 22.65 -28.00
C ILE A 183 13.60 21.16 -27.67
N TRP A 184 14.29 20.40 -28.55
CA TRP A 184 14.57 18.99 -28.30
C TRP A 184 15.41 18.77 -27.04
N VAL A 185 16.48 19.55 -26.90
CA VAL A 185 17.36 19.49 -25.73
C VAL A 185 16.59 19.83 -24.46
N PHE A 186 15.73 20.85 -24.52
CA PHE A 186 14.85 21.23 -23.42
C PHE A 186 13.90 20.09 -23.03
N ARG A 187 13.14 19.52 -23.99
CA ARG A 187 12.20 18.42 -23.73
C ARG A 187 12.88 17.21 -23.11
N ARG A 188 14.01 16.78 -23.69
CA ARG A 188 14.76 15.63 -23.19
C ARG A 188 15.24 15.85 -21.76
N ARG A 189 15.78 17.04 -21.48
CA ARG A 189 16.23 17.43 -20.15
C ARG A 189 15.06 17.48 -19.15
N LYS A 190 13.95 18.13 -19.51
CA LYS A 190 12.76 18.23 -18.64
C LYS A 190 12.17 16.84 -18.34
N LEU A 191 12.03 16.00 -19.36
CA LEU A 191 11.54 14.62 -19.19
C LEU A 191 12.47 13.79 -18.29
N THR A 192 13.78 13.94 -18.45
CA THR A 192 14.77 13.23 -17.61
C THR A 192 14.65 13.68 -16.15
N MET A 193 14.49 14.97 -15.90
CA MET A 193 14.28 15.51 -14.55
C MET A 193 13.02 14.93 -13.90
N LEU A 194 11.88 15.00 -14.61
CA LEU A 194 10.60 14.46 -14.10
C LEU A 194 10.69 12.96 -13.81
N ARG A 195 11.36 12.18 -14.68
CA ARG A 195 11.55 10.75 -14.46
C ARG A 195 12.36 10.48 -13.19
N VAL A 196 13.47 11.19 -13.01
CA VAL A 196 14.31 11.05 -11.80
C VAL A 196 13.53 11.41 -10.54
N GLU A 197 12.75 12.49 -10.57
CA GLU A 197 11.92 12.90 -9.44
C GLU A 197 10.85 11.86 -9.11
N ALA A 198 10.16 11.33 -10.12
CA ALA A 198 9.16 10.27 -9.92
C ALA A 198 9.78 8.98 -9.36
N GLU A 199 10.93 8.55 -9.88
CA GLU A 199 11.67 7.37 -9.41
C GLU A 199 12.14 7.53 -7.96
N VAL A 200 12.52 8.74 -7.54
CA VAL A 200 12.88 9.03 -6.15
C VAL A 200 11.67 8.86 -5.23
N VAL A 201 10.51 9.36 -5.62
CA VAL A 201 9.26 9.21 -4.84
C VAL A 201 8.84 7.73 -4.78
N GLU A 202 8.88 7.01 -5.91
CA GLU A 202 8.62 5.57 -5.99
C GLU A 202 9.52 4.78 -5.03
N GLN A 203 10.83 5.06 -5.05
CA GLN A 203 11.80 4.38 -4.20
C GLN A 203 11.59 4.70 -2.71
N SER A 204 11.21 5.95 -2.39
CA SER A 204 10.91 6.34 -1.01
C SER A 204 9.66 5.61 -0.48
N LEU A 205 8.59 5.51 -1.28
CA LEU A 205 7.38 4.76 -0.93
C LEU A 205 7.66 3.27 -0.75
N ARG A 206 8.48 2.67 -1.62
CA ARG A 206 8.93 1.27 -1.45
C ARG A 206 9.67 1.07 -0.13
N THR A 207 10.52 2.03 0.24
CA THR A 207 11.25 1.99 1.51
C THR A 207 10.30 2.09 2.70
N LEU A 208 9.26 2.93 2.62
CA LEU A 208 8.24 3.05 3.67
C LEU A 208 7.47 1.74 3.84
N LEU A 209 7.04 1.13 2.74
CA LEU A 209 6.34 -0.16 2.75
C LEU A 209 7.19 -1.27 3.36
N ASP A 210 8.47 -1.35 3.01
CA ASP A 210 9.41 -2.30 3.61
C ASP A 210 9.58 -2.06 5.12
N LEU A 211 9.67 -0.80 5.57
CA LEU A 211 9.73 -0.45 6.99
C LEU A 211 8.45 -0.86 7.73
N LYS A 212 7.27 -0.59 7.16
CA LYS A 212 5.98 -1.00 7.73
C LYS A 212 5.85 -2.51 7.82
N GLN A 213 6.21 -3.25 6.77
CA GLN A 213 6.20 -4.72 6.78
C GLN A 213 7.15 -5.28 7.85
N LYS A 214 8.37 -4.75 7.96
CA LYS A 214 9.31 -5.14 9.02
C LYS A 214 8.74 -4.87 10.41
N GLN A 215 8.08 -3.73 10.61
CA GLN A 215 7.45 -3.41 11.88
C GLN A 215 6.26 -4.33 12.19
N GLY A 216 5.43 -4.66 11.19
CA GLY A 216 4.34 -5.63 11.31
C GLY A 216 4.85 -7.01 11.74
N ASN A 217 5.89 -7.52 11.09
CA ASN A 217 6.54 -8.78 11.46
C ASN A 217 7.08 -8.75 12.90
N LEU A 218 7.66 -7.63 13.33
CA LEU A 218 8.14 -7.46 14.71
C LEU A 218 6.99 -7.43 15.73
N ASN A 219 5.86 -6.80 15.38
CA ASN A 219 4.67 -6.77 16.22
C ASN A 219 4.09 -8.18 16.40
N GLU A 220 3.91 -8.92 15.32
CA GLU A 220 3.42 -10.31 15.35
C GLU A 220 4.35 -11.22 16.17
N ALA A 221 5.67 -11.12 15.97
CA ALA A 221 6.65 -11.89 16.73
C ALA A 221 6.60 -11.56 18.23
N ARG A 222 6.40 -10.28 18.58
CA ARG A 222 6.26 -9.84 19.97
C ARG A 222 4.97 -10.35 20.60
N ASP A 223 3.86 -10.32 19.88
CA ASP A 223 2.56 -10.76 20.40
C ASP A 223 2.52 -12.28 20.55
N THR A 224 3.17 -13.02 19.64
CA THR A 224 3.39 -14.46 19.78
C THR A 224 4.18 -14.80 21.04
N ARG A 225 5.26 -14.04 21.33
CA ARG A 225 6.03 -14.22 22.57
C ARG A 225 5.20 -13.93 23.81
N LYS A 226 4.45 -12.82 23.84
CA LYS A 226 3.54 -12.51 24.96
C LYS A 226 2.49 -13.61 25.17
N LEU A 227 1.95 -14.17 24.08
CA LEU A 227 0.98 -15.25 24.15
C LEU A 227 1.61 -16.52 24.75
N ALA A 228 2.84 -16.85 24.36
CA ALA A 228 3.60 -17.97 24.89
C ALA A 228 3.91 -17.78 26.39
N ASP A 229 4.41 -16.62 26.79
CA ASP A 229 4.69 -16.29 28.20
C ASP A 229 3.43 -16.39 29.07
N ASN A 230 2.30 -15.88 28.56
CA ASN A 230 1.00 -15.98 29.24
C ASN A 230 0.50 -17.44 29.31
N ALA A 231 0.74 -18.25 28.28
CA ALA A 231 0.38 -19.67 28.28
C ALA A 231 1.24 -20.46 29.28
N GLU A 232 2.53 -20.16 29.38
CA GLU A 232 3.43 -20.74 30.37
C GLU A 232 3.00 -20.37 31.80
N GLN A 233 2.68 -19.10 32.05
CA GLN A 233 2.15 -18.66 33.34
C GLN A 233 0.85 -19.38 33.69
N ARG A 234 -0.10 -19.51 32.75
CA ARG A 234 -1.35 -20.26 32.96
C ARG A 234 -1.09 -21.74 33.25
N ALA A 235 -0.08 -22.36 32.61
CA ALA A 235 0.30 -23.74 32.88
C ALA A 235 0.86 -23.91 34.30
N LEU A 236 1.74 -23.00 34.74
CA LEU A 236 2.30 -22.98 36.09
C LEU A 236 1.20 -22.74 37.16
N GLU A 237 0.29 -21.80 36.91
CA GLU A 237 -0.87 -21.56 37.79
C GLU A 237 -1.78 -22.79 37.85
N GLY A 238 -2.03 -23.45 36.72
CA GLY A 238 -2.79 -24.70 36.65
C GLY A 238 -2.13 -25.83 37.43
N GLU A 239 -0.80 -25.96 37.37
CA GLU A 239 -0.05 -26.94 38.16
C GLU A 239 -0.21 -26.68 39.67
N ARG A 240 -0.03 -25.43 40.10
CA ARG A 240 -0.21 -25.02 41.51
C ARG A 240 -1.65 -25.26 41.97
N GLN A 241 -2.63 -24.98 41.11
CA GLN A 241 -4.04 -25.23 41.40
C GLN A 241 -4.31 -26.74 41.55
N SER A 242 -3.75 -27.59 40.68
CA SER A 242 -3.84 -29.05 40.77
C SER A 242 -3.24 -29.57 42.08
N GLN A 243 -2.05 -29.08 42.47
CA GLN A 243 -1.43 -29.42 43.75
C GLN A 243 -2.30 -29.02 44.95
N MET A 244 -2.91 -27.84 44.91
CA MET A 244 -3.81 -27.37 45.97
C MET A 244 -5.05 -28.26 46.10
N ILE A 245 -5.63 -28.69 44.98
CA ILE A 245 -6.76 -29.64 44.95
C ILE A 245 -6.33 -31.00 45.53
N PHE A 246 -5.14 -31.50 45.18
CA PHE A 246 -4.61 -32.75 45.74
C PHE A 246 -4.47 -32.68 47.27
N ILE A 247 -3.85 -31.62 47.79
CA ILE A 247 -3.69 -31.42 49.24
C ILE A 247 -5.05 -31.32 49.94
N PHE A 248 -5.97 -30.51 49.41
CA PHE A 248 -7.33 -30.39 49.94
C PHE A 248 -8.06 -31.73 49.97
N THR A 249 -7.90 -32.54 48.91
CA THR A 249 -8.50 -33.87 48.82
C THR A 249 -7.97 -34.80 49.91
N VAL A 250 -6.65 -34.85 50.12
CA VAL A 250 -6.03 -35.66 51.19
C VAL A 250 -6.53 -35.24 52.57
N VAL A 251 -6.55 -33.93 52.87
CA VAL A 251 -7.04 -33.41 54.14
C VAL A 251 -8.51 -33.77 54.35
N THR A 252 -9.33 -33.65 53.30
CA THR A 252 -10.77 -33.96 53.35
C THR A 252 -11.00 -35.44 53.64
N VAL A 253 -10.27 -36.35 52.98
CA VAL A 253 -10.39 -37.80 53.21
C VAL A 253 -10.02 -38.17 54.66
N ILE A 254 -8.94 -37.61 55.20
CA ILE A 254 -8.53 -37.85 56.60
C ILE A 254 -9.61 -37.36 57.58
N TYR A 255 -10.15 -36.16 57.37
CA TYR A 255 -11.20 -35.61 58.23
C TYR A 255 -12.49 -36.43 58.20
N VAL A 256 -12.91 -36.89 57.02
CA VAL A 256 -14.08 -37.77 56.88
C VAL A 256 -13.86 -39.08 57.63
N MET A 257 -12.69 -39.72 57.49
CA MET A 257 -12.36 -40.96 58.20
C MET A 257 -12.36 -40.79 59.73
N ILE A 258 -11.82 -39.67 60.23
CA ILE A 258 -11.84 -39.34 61.66
C ILE A 258 -13.27 -39.05 62.14
N ALA A 259 -14.06 -38.32 61.35
CA ALA A 259 -15.45 -38.00 61.68
C ALA A 259 -16.32 -39.27 61.76
N GLU A 260 -16.19 -40.19 60.80
CA GLU A 260 -16.93 -41.47 60.81
C GLU A 260 -16.50 -42.37 61.97
N THR A 261 -15.21 -42.47 62.28
CA THR A 261 -14.75 -43.28 63.42
C THR A 261 -15.22 -42.70 64.75
N ARG A 262 -15.20 -41.37 64.94
CA ARG A 262 -15.78 -40.72 66.13
C ARG A 262 -17.29 -40.90 66.20
N ALA A 263 -18.01 -40.76 65.09
CA ALA A 263 -19.45 -40.97 65.04
C ALA A 263 -19.82 -42.43 65.37
N SER A 264 -19.06 -43.41 64.87
CA SER A 264 -19.29 -44.82 65.19
C SER A 264 -19.01 -45.14 66.67
N ARG A 265 -17.97 -44.54 67.28
CA ARG A 265 -17.70 -44.69 68.72
C ARG A 265 -18.79 -44.09 69.59
N PHE A 266 -19.32 -42.92 69.20
CA PHE A 266 -20.48 -42.31 69.87
C PHE A 266 -21.75 -43.15 69.73
N LEU A 267 -21.91 -43.91 68.65
CA LEU A 267 -23.04 -44.83 68.45
C LEU A 267 -22.87 -46.17 69.19
N THR A 268 -21.65 -46.60 69.51
CA THR A 268 -21.39 -47.82 70.30
C THR A 268 -21.53 -47.65 71.81
N ASP A 269 -21.58 -46.40 72.31
CA ASP A 269 -21.83 -46.09 73.73
C ASP A 269 -23.32 -45.88 74.05
N ILE A 270 -24.23 -46.17 73.11
CA ILE A 270 -25.68 -46.07 73.31
C ILE A 270 -26.22 -47.46 73.70
N PRO A 271 -26.89 -47.62 74.86
CA PRO A 271 -27.51 -48.87 75.26
C PRO A 271 -28.55 -49.34 74.23
N SER A 272 -28.67 -50.65 74.08
CA SER A 272 -29.44 -51.42 73.07
C SER A 272 -30.93 -51.05 72.85
N ASP A 273 -31.49 -50.07 73.55
CA ASP A 273 -32.91 -49.72 73.49
C ASP A 273 -33.24 -48.53 72.55
N TYR A 274 -32.24 -47.92 71.90
CA TYR A 274 -32.45 -46.75 71.01
C TYR A 274 -31.95 -46.90 69.57
N LEU A 275 -31.62 -48.13 69.13
CA LEU A 275 -31.04 -48.36 67.79
C LEU A 275 -32.01 -48.21 66.61
N GLN A 276 -33.29 -47.90 66.85
CA GLN A 276 -34.30 -47.81 65.78
C GLN A 276 -34.44 -46.42 65.13
N VAL A 277 -33.72 -45.38 65.60
CA VAL A 277 -33.96 -43.99 65.15
C VAL A 277 -32.80 -43.37 64.35
N TYR A 278 -31.59 -43.92 64.38
CA TYR A 278 -30.41 -43.22 63.82
C TYR A 278 -29.80 -43.79 62.53
N CYS A 279 -30.38 -44.82 61.92
CA CYS A 279 -29.83 -45.43 60.69
C CYS A 279 -30.31 -44.81 59.36
N TRP A 280 -30.94 -43.62 59.35
CA TRP A 280 -31.69 -43.16 58.16
C TRP A 280 -31.43 -41.77 57.54
N PRO A 281 -30.31 -41.04 57.78
CA PRO A 281 -30.02 -39.92 56.88
C PRO A 281 -28.59 -39.84 56.28
N VAL A 282 -27.75 -40.88 56.39
CA VAL A 282 -26.43 -40.85 55.70
C VAL A 282 -26.42 -41.68 54.40
N ALA A 283 -27.22 -42.74 54.31
CA ALA A 283 -27.30 -43.56 53.09
C ALA A 283 -28.10 -42.93 51.92
N MET A 284 -28.83 -41.82 52.16
CA MET A 284 -29.73 -41.24 51.14
C MET A 284 -29.15 -40.04 50.38
N ARG A 285 -28.00 -39.48 50.76
CA ARG A 285 -27.39 -38.34 50.04
C ARG A 285 -26.40 -38.71 48.93
N LEU A 286 -26.02 -39.99 48.80
CA LEU A 286 -25.16 -40.46 47.70
C LEU A 286 -25.94 -40.93 46.45
N ARG A 287 -27.28 -40.98 46.50
CA ARG A 287 -28.11 -41.42 45.35
C ARG A 287 -28.67 -40.29 44.49
N HIS A 288 -28.34 -39.03 44.77
CA HIS A 288 -28.86 -37.86 44.05
C HIS A 288 -27.80 -37.04 43.29
N TYR A 289 -26.56 -37.53 43.18
CA TYR A 289 -25.48 -36.84 42.46
C TYR A 289 -24.83 -37.67 41.33
N ILE A 290 -25.51 -38.73 40.85
CA ILE A 290 -25.03 -39.57 39.72
C ILE A 290 -25.92 -39.45 38.47
N HIS A 291 -26.97 -38.63 38.49
CA HIS A 291 -27.67 -38.25 37.26
C HIS A 291 -28.08 -36.78 37.37
N TYR A 292 -27.17 -35.88 36.97
CA TYR A 292 -27.37 -34.73 36.09
C TYR A 292 -26.04 -33.99 35.93
#